data_AF-G9MPU3-F1
#
_entry.id   AF-G9MPU3-F1
#
_cell.length_a   1.000
_cell.length_b   1.000
_cell.length_c   1.000
_cell.angle_alpha   90.00
_cell.angle_beta   90.00
_cell.angle_gamma   90.00
#
_symmetry.space_group_name_H-M   'P 1'
#
loop_
_entity.id
_entity.type
_entity.pdbx_description
1 polymer ?
#
loop_
_entity_poly.entity_id
_entity_poly.type
_entity_poly.pdbx_seq_one_letter_code
_entity_poly.pdbx_strand_id
1 'polypeptide(L)'
;MRPTQILSVGKYRHLKLTTKDVGRGFYKGNRTGAMGRHTKYGGYIVEWSKVRTYVVPQNLSESKLTPFVSREVRSEPGDYKGLNKGPQDPYFYVEQWKRYNGVD
;
A
#
# COMPACT_ATOMS: atom_id res chain seq x y z
N MET A 1 20.52 21.61 42.59
CA MET A 1 20.39 21.62 41.12
C MET A 1 19.46 20.46 40.73
N ARG A 2 18.30 20.71 40.09
CA ARG A 2 17.40 19.63 39.63
C ARG A 2 17.76 19.25 38.18
N PRO A 3 17.99 17.97 37.86
CA PRO A 3 18.28 17.56 36.48
C PRO A 3 17.05 17.80 35.58
N THR A 4 17.32 18.12 34.31
CA THR A 4 16.27 18.34 33.31
C THR A 4 15.46 17.07 33.07
N GLN A 5 14.23 17.19 32.58
CA GLN A 5 13.28 16.07 32.44
C GLN A 5 13.80 14.91 31.57
N ILE A 6 14.72 15.20 30.65
CA ILE A 6 15.38 14.20 29.79
C ILE A 6 16.47 13.41 30.53
N LEU A 7 17.08 14.00 31.55
CA LEU A 7 18.09 13.39 32.42
C LEU A 7 17.47 12.65 33.63
N SER A 8 16.13 12.61 33.70
CA SER A 8 15.39 11.86 34.70
C SER A 8 15.45 10.37 34.37
N VAL A 9 16.55 9.70 34.73
CA VAL A 9 16.88 8.28 34.42
C VAL A 9 15.69 7.32 34.62
N GLY A 10 14.84 7.57 35.62
CA GLY A 10 13.66 6.73 35.93
C GLY A 10 12.60 6.67 34.83
N LYS A 11 12.52 7.65 33.93
CA LYS A 11 11.51 7.67 32.84
C LYS A 11 11.95 6.89 31.60
N TYR A 12 13.25 6.84 31.31
CA TYR A 12 13.79 6.19 30.11
C TYR A 12 13.64 4.66 30.13
N ARG A 13 13.70 4.05 31.34
CA ARG A 13 13.59 2.59 31.53
C ARG A 13 12.23 2.00 31.16
N HIS A 14 11.16 2.80 31.11
CA HIS A 14 9.81 2.34 30.76
C HIS A 14 9.43 2.62 29.31
N LEU A 15 10.33 3.19 28.51
CA LEU A 15 10.11 3.38 27.08
C LEU A 15 10.28 2.05 26.33
N LYS A 16 9.59 1.92 25.20
CA LYS A 16 9.71 0.74 24.34
C LYS A 16 11.09 0.70 23.70
N LEU A 17 11.76 -0.44 23.84
CA LEU A 17 13.08 -0.65 23.27
C LEU A 17 13.07 -0.58 21.73
N THR A 18 14.03 0.15 21.20
CA THR A 18 14.35 0.32 19.78
C THR A 18 15.70 -0.32 19.47
N THR A 19 16.00 -0.48 18.17
CA THR A 19 17.24 -1.10 17.71
C THR A 19 18.50 -0.31 18.07
N LYS A 20 18.36 0.93 18.56
CA LYS A 20 19.48 1.82 18.88
C LYS A 20 19.72 1.98 20.38
N ASP A 21 18.86 1.41 21.21
CA ASP A 21 18.96 1.54 22.67
C ASP A 21 19.89 0.49 23.29
N VAL A 22 20.15 -0.63 22.60
CA VAL A 22 20.91 -1.78 23.10
C VAL A 22 21.91 -2.32 22.08
N GLY A 23 22.91 -3.04 22.57
CA GLY A 23 23.98 -3.62 21.78
C GLY A 23 23.62 -4.96 21.11
N ARG A 24 24.64 -5.85 21.03
CA ARG A 24 24.57 -7.12 20.29
C ARG A 24 23.45 -8.03 20.82
N GLY A 25 22.76 -8.72 19.92
CA GLY A 25 21.74 -9.73 20.24
C GLY A 25 20.29 -9.24 20.17
N PHE A 26 20.04 -7.93 20.19
CA PHE A 26 18.70 -7.38 19.97
C PHE A 26 18.49 -7.04 18.49
N TYR A 27 17.62 -7.79 17.83
CA TYR A 27 17.19 -7.52 16.47
C TYR A 27 15.68 -7.22 16.43
N LYS A 28 15.30 -6.12 15.78
CA LYS A 28 13.91 -5.73 15.57
C LYS A 28 13.74 -5.25 14.13
N GLY A 29 12.87 -5.92 13.38
CA GLY A 29 12.64 -5.64 11.96
C GLY A 29 11.75 -4.41 11.72
N ASN A 30 11.81 -3.90 10.49
CA ASN A 30 11.04 -2.72 10.03
C ASN A 30 9.87 -3.11 9.11
N ARG A 31 9.31 -4.32 9.26
CA ARG A 31 8.19 -4.84 8.46
C ARG A 31 8.44 -4.85 6.95
N THR A 32 9.69 -5.03 6.53
CA THR A 32 10.04 -5.19 5.11
C THR A 32 9.49 -6.49 4.50
N GLY A 33 9.06 -7.44 5.32
CA GLY A 33 8.53 -8.74 4.88
C GLY A 33 9.62 -9.79 4.70
N ALA A 34 9.23 -11.07 4.69
CA ALA A 34 10.14 -12.20 4.49
C ALA A 34 10.22 -12.57 3.00
N MET A 35 11.32 -12.19 2.34
CA MET A 35 11.54 -12.42 0.90
C MET A 35 12.18 -13.79 0.61
N GLY A 36 12.19 -14.69 1.59
CA GLY A 36 12.94 -15.94 1.54
C GLY A 36 13.11 -16.56 2.91
N ARG A 37 14.21 -17.28 3.11
CA ARG A 37 14.49 -18.05 4.33
C ARG A 37 15.97 -18.02 4.74
N HIS A 38 16.21 -18.10 6.04
CA HIS A 38 17.57 -18.33 6.57
C HIS A 38 18.05 -19.75 6.28
N THR A 39 19.36 -19.91 6.19
CA THR A 39 20.04 -21.20 6.06
C THR A 39 20.55 -21.68 7.42
N LYS A 40 20.87 -22.97 7.54
CA LYS A 40 21.47 -23.56 8.75
C LYS A 40 22.76 -22.84 9.19
N TYR A 41 23.49 -22.26 8.24
CA TYR A 41 24.80 -21.63 8.47
C TYR A 41 24.74 -20.09 8.54
N GLY A 42 23.55 -19.52 8.75
CA GLY A 42 23.37 -18.08 8.93
C GLY A 42 23.24 -17.24 7.64
N GLY A 43 23.40 -17.85 6.46
CA GLY A 43 23.08 -17.21 5.18
C GLY A 43 21.58 -17.02 4.96
N TYR A 44 21.20 -16.37 3.85
CA TYR A 44 19.80 -16.13 3.46
C TYR A 44 19.60 -16.49 1.98
N ILE A 45 18.54 -17.26 1.68
CA ILE A 45 18.15 -17.62 0.31
C ILE A 45 16.89 -16.84 -0.06
N VAL A 46 16.93 -16.11 -1.17
CA VAL A 46 15.79 -15.35 -1.71
C VAL A 46 14.84 -16.30 -2.44
N GLU A 47 13.55 -16.19 -2.15
CA GLU A 47 12.47 -16.91 -2.83
C GLU A 47 11.74 -15.92 -3.74
N TRP A 48 12.01 -15.96 -5.05
CA TRP A 48 11.51 -14.97 -6.01
C TRP A 48 9.98 -14.89 -6.07
N SER A 49 9.25 -15.96 -5.76
CA SER A 49 7.78 -15.94 -5.66
C SER A 49 7.24 -15.03 -4.54
N LYS A 50 8.06 -14.67 -3.54
CA LYS A 50 7.70 -13.76 -2.45
C LYS A 50 8.17 -12.33 -2.70
N VAL A 51 8.99 -12.11 -3.73
CA VAL A 51 9.51 -10.78 -4.08
C VAL A 51 8.40 -10.00 -4.78
N ARG A 52 8.02 -8.86 -4.20
CA ARG A 52 6.99 -7.98 -4.77
C ARG A 52 7.58 -7.20 -5.94
N THR A 53 6.84 -7.16 -7.05
CA THR A 53 7.15 -6.34 -8.23
C THR A 53 6.07 -5.28 -8.42
N TYR A 54 6.45 -4.11 -8.92
CA TYR A 54 5.50 -3.07 -9.34
C TYR A 54 5.41 -3.11 -10.86
N VAL A 55 4.28 -3.60 -11.38
CA VAL A 55 4.07 -3.76 -12.83
C VAL A 55 3.71 -2.40 -13.42
N VAL A 56 4.56 -1.90 -14.32
CA VAL A 56 4.31 -0.66 -15.06
C VAL A 56 3.57 -1.03 -16.36
N PRO A 57 2.41 -0.41 -16.67
CA PRO A 57 1.72 -0.64 -17.93
C PRO A 57 2.59 -0.30 -19.13
N GLN A 58 2.41 -1.04 -20.23
CA GLN A 58 3.06 -0.71 -21.50
C GLN A 58 2.56 0.65 -22.01
N ASN A 59 3.46 1.42 -22.65
CA ASN A 59 3.18 2.72 -23.25
C ASN A 59 2.64 3.78 -22.28
N LEU A 60 2.93 3.67 -20.98
CA LEU A 60 2.51 4.67 -19.98
C LEU A 60 3.02 6.08 -20.32
N SER A 61 4.20 6.20 -20.92
CA SER A 61 4.78 7.48 -21.38
C SER A 61 4.03 8.14 -22.52
N GLU A 62 3.24 7.38 -23.29
CA GLU A 62 2.43 7.87 -24.41
C GLU A 62 1.00 8.23 -23.97
N SER A 63 0.64 7.90 -22.72
CA SER A 63 -0.68 8.21 -22.17
C SER A 63 -0.92 9.71 -22.13
N LYS A 64 -2.06 10.14 -22.65
CA LYS A 64 -2.54 11.53 -22.56
C LYS A 64 -3.18 11.85 -21.21
N LEU A 65 -3.45 10.82 -20.38
CA LEU A 65 -4.06 11.01 -19.07
C LEU A 65 -3.04 11.63 -18.12
N THR A 66 -3.44 12.72 -17.46
CA THR A 66 -2.62 13.44 -16.48
C THR A 66 -3.28 13.37 -15.10
N PRO A 67 -2.55 13.62 -14.00
CA PRO A 67 -3.13 13.62 -12.66
C PRO A 67 -4.09 14.80 -12.39
N PHE A 68 -4.27 15.72 -13.35
CA PHE A 68 -5.13 16.87 -13.22
C PHE A 68 -6.16 16.95 -14.35
N VAL A 69 -7.24 17.68 -14.09
CA VAL A 69 -8.28 17.99 -15.07
C VAL A 69 -8.38 19.51 -15.21
N SER A 70 -8.70 20.02 -16.40
CA SER A 70 -8.95 21.45 -16.60
C SER A 70 -10.10 21.92 -15.70
N ARG A 71 -9.97 23.13 -15.14
CA ARG A 71 -10.99 23.75 -14.30
C ARG A 71 -12.28 24.09 -15.05
N GLU A 72 -12.23 24.09 -16.38
CA GLU A 72 -13.39 24.29 -17.25
C GLU A 72 -14.31 23.07 -17.27
N VAL A 73 -13.76 21.88 -17.00
CA VAL A 73 -14.54 20.64 -16.92
C VAL A 73 -15.30 20.63 -15.59
N ARG A 74 -16.63 20.61 -15.67
CA ARG A 74 -17.49 20.49 -14.49
C ARG A 74 -17.53 19.05 -14.01
N SER A 75 -17.50 18.87 -12.69
CA SER A 75 -17.70 17.55 -12.08
C SER A 75 -19.17 17.18 -12.13
N GLU A 76 -19.49 16.03 -12.71
CA GLU A 76 -20.86 15.52 -12.80
C GLU A 76 -20.99 14.19 -12.02
N PRO A 77 -21.96 14.06 -11.11
CA PRO A 77 -22.23 12.78 -10.46
C PRO A 77 -22.88 11.81 -11.45
N GLY A 78 -22.56 10.52 -11.33
CA GLY A 78 -23.23 9.50 -12.13
C GLY A 78 -24.73 9.41 -11.80
N ASP A 79 -25.57 9.25 -12.84
CA ASP A 79 -27.01 9.05 -12.67
C ASP A 79 -27.32 7.55 -12.56
N TYR A 80 -27.74 7.14 -11.37
CA TYR A 80 -28.08 5.75 -11.04
C TYR A 80 -29.49 5.62 -10.46
N LYS A 81 -30.39 6.57 -10.80
CA LYS A 81 -31.77 6.56 -10.30
C LYS A 81 -32.49 5.27 -10.69
N GLY A 82 -33.23 4.70 -9.73
CA GLY A 82 -33.97 3.45 -9.92
C GLY A 82 -33.13 2.18 -9.78
N LEU A 83 -31.81 2.28 -9.55
CA LEU A 83 -30.96 1.14 -9.25
C LEU A 83 -30.81 1.00 -7.73
N ASN A 84 -31.29 -0.12 -7.18
CA ASN A 84 -31.24 -0.39 -5.73
C ASN A 84 -29.79 -0.42 -5.20
N LYS A 85 -28.83 -0.80 -6.03
CA LYS A 85 -27.40 -0.86 -5.68
C LYS A 85 -26.53 0.21 -6.38
N GLY A 86 -27.17 1.19 -7.03
CA GLY A 86 -26.48 2.26 -7.74
C GLY A 86 -25.46 1.75 -8.77
N PRO A 87 -24.21 2.22 -8.77
CA PRO A 87 -23.18 1.82 -9.74
C PRO A 87 -22.76 0.35 -9.64
N GLN A 88 -23.05 -0.32 -8.52
CA GLN A 88 -22.68 -1.72 -8.28
C GLN A 88 -23.83 -2.68 -8.63
N ASP A 89 -24.91 -2.19 -9.24
CA ASP A 89 -26.04 -3.04 -9.60
C ASP A 89 -25.65 -4.01 -10.72
N PRO A 90 -25.78 -5.33 -10.51
CA PRO A 90 -25.36 -6.34 -11.49
C PRO A 90 -26.22 -6.30 -12.75
N TYR A 91 -27.50 -5.93 -12.66
CA TYR A 91 -28.36 -5.80 -13.83
C TYR A 91 -27.85 -4.68 -14.74
N PHE A 92 -27.47 -3.55 -14.15
CA PHE A 92 -26.89 -2.43 -14.90
C PHE A 92 -25.59 -2.82 -15.62
N TYR A 93 -24.70 -3.55 -14.95
CA TYR A 93 -23.47 -4.04 -15.57
C TYR A 93 -23.74 -4.94 -16.79
N VAL A 94 -24.65 -5.92 -16.65
CA VAL A 94 -25.00 -6.84 -17.74
C VAL A 94 -25.63 -6.10 -18.92
N GLU A 95 -26.50 -5.13 -18.67
CA GLU A 95 -27.09 -4.30 -19.72
C GLU A 95 -26.05 -3.43 -20.44
N GLN A 96 -25.10 -2.86 -19.72
CA GLN A 96 -23.97 -2.15 -20.34
C GLN A 96 -23.10 -3.09 -21.19
N TRP A 97 -22.79 -4.29 -20.68
CA TRP A 97 -22.02 -5.28 -21.43
C TRP A 97 -22.73 -5.67 -22.73
N LYS A 98 -24.04 -6.00 -22.70
CA LYS A 98 -24.81 -6.30 -23.93
C LYS A 98 -24.76 -5.16 -24.94
N ARG A 99 -24.83 -3.90 -24.47
CA ARG A 99 -24.82 -2.71 -25.33
C ARG A 99 -23.47 -2.46 -25.99
N TYR A 100 -22.38 -2.63 -25.25
CA TYR A 100 -21.04 -2.22 -25.70
C TYR A 100 -20.20 -3.38 -26.23
N ASN A 101 -20.41 -4.60 -25.74
CA ASN A 101 -19.49 -5.71 -25.97
C ASN A 101 -20.16 -7.10 -25.86
N GLY A 102 -21.41 -7.25 -26.31
CA GLY A 102 -22.19 -8.47 -26.11
C GLY A 102 -21.73 -9.72 -26.88
N VAL A 103 -20.51 -9.72 -27.42
CA VAL A 103 -19.97 -10.77 -28.31
C VAL A 103 -18.65 -11.37 -27.79
N ASP A 104 -18.08 -10.79 -26.72
CA ASP A 104 -16.85 -11.27 -26.05
C ASP A 104 -17.12 -12.41 -25.05
#